data_AF-W9H3Z6-F1
#
_entry.id   AF-W9H3Z6-F1
#
_cell.length_a   1.000
_cell.length_b   1.000
_cell.length_c   1.000
_cell.angle_alpha   90.00
_cell.angle_beta   90.00
_cell.angle_gamma   90.00
#
_symmetry.space_group_name_H-M   'P 1'
#
loop_
_entity.id
_entity.type
_entity.pdbx_description
1 polymer ?
#
loop_
_entity_poly.entity_id
_entity_poly.type
_entity_poly.pdbx_seq_one_letter_code
_entity_poly.pdbx_strand_id
1 'polypeptide(L)'
;MPNFMRPKLAKFGPLIFGTLALASLGTPALARDLPKTPDELIATVTQAIADRDMAVFEDLVNWKDARKIRKRVVSYQIRTTFGRPIRSIGLEPFPVDGLKEAESRGTQKANMAVSHRLRVIFDEPPGESGIPPTDVFLIGKEQDVYRIALVNPVPRNDD
;
A
#
# COMPACT_ATOMS: atom_id res chain seq x y z
N MET A 1 46.33 -74.82 -25.91
CA MET A 1 45.56 -73.71 -26.50
C MET A 1 44.91 -72.90 -25.38
N PRO A 2 45.40 -71.67 -25.10
CA PRO A 2 44.69 -70.67 -24.31
C PRO A 2 44.31 -69.43 -25.17
N ASN A 3 43.30 -68.70 -24.68
CA ASN A 3 42.98 -67.27 -24.87
C ASN A 3 43.33 -66.54 -26.19
N PHE A 4 42.36 -65.83 -26.76
CA PHE A 4 42.44 -64.38 -27.05
C PHE A 4 41.13 -63.89 -27.70
N MET A 5 40.39 -63.01 -27.03
CA MET A 5 39.96 -61.72 -27.60
C MET A 5 39.16 -60.89 -26.59
N ARG A 6 39.69 -59.71 -26.28
CA ARG A 6 38.90 -58.57 -25.80
C ARG A 6 38.34 -57.82 -27.02
N PRO A 7 37.21 -57.12 -26.85
CA PRO A 7 37.16 -55.75 -27.33
C PRO A 7 36.85 -54.73 -26.22
N LYS A 8 37.11 -53.48 -26.60
CA LYS A 8 37.33 -52.25 -25.83
C LYS A 8 36.03 -51.45 -25.62
N LEU A 9 36.09 -50.56 -24.62
CA LEU A 9 35.31 -49.32 -24.40
C LEU A 9 33.80 -49.52 -24.06
N ALA A 10 33.16 -48.71 -23.23
CA ALA A 10 33.39 -47.31 -22.88
C ALA A 10 33.00 -47.01 -21.42
N LYS A 11 33.71 -46.03 -20.83
CA LYS A 11 33.39 -45.41 -19.55
C LYS A 11 32.14 -44.54 -19.73
N PHE A 12 31.03 -44.89 -19.09
CA PHE A 12 29.91 -43.97 -18.90
C PHE A 12 30.04 -43.34 -17.51
N GLY A 13 30.37 -42.05 -17.50
CA GLY A 13 30.42 -41.23 -16.28
C GLY A 13 29.01 -41.02 -15.70
N PRO A 14 28.90 -40.73 -14.39
CA PRO A 14 27.61 -40.48 -13.79
C PRO A 14 27.07 -39.13 -14.27
N LEU A 15 25.86 -39.16 -14.83
CA LEU A 15 25.05 -38.00 -15.14
C LEU A 15 24.61 -37.38 -13.80
N ILE A 16 25.26 -36.30 -13.38
CA ILE A 16 24.81 -35.51 -12.24
C ILE A 16 23.55 -34.74 -12.69
N PHE A 17 22.37 -35.24 -12.29
CA PHE A 17 21.14 -34.45 -12.28
C PHE A 17 21.29 -33.35 -11.23
N GLY A 18 21.84 -32.21 -11.64
CA GLY A 18 21.83 -30.99 -10.84
C GLY A 18 20.42 -30.43 -10.79
N THR A 19 19.67 -30.76 -9.74
CA THR A 19 18.41 -30.11 -9.41
C THR A 19 18.72 -28.66 -9.01
N LEU A 20 18.52 -27.71 -9.93
CA LEU A 20 18.52 -26.29 -9.61
C LEU A 20 17.23 -25.97 -8.85
N ALA A 21 17.24 -26.22 -7.54
CA ALA A 21 16.21 -25.73 -6.64
C ALA A 21 16.38 -24.21 -6.53
N LEU A 22 15.66 -23.47 -7.36
CA LEU A 22 15.44 -22.04 -7.17
C LEU A 22 14.57 -21.89 -5.92
N ALA A 23 15.20 -21.94 -4.74
CA ALA A 23 14.57 -21.57 -3.50
C ALA A 23 14.23 -20.09 -3.60
N SER A 24 12.99 -19.79 -3.97
CA SER A 24 12.41 -18.46 -3.85
C SER A 24 12.33 -18.17 -2.35
N LEU A 25 13.42 -17.64 -1.80
CA LEU A 25 13.45 -17.06 -0.47
C LEU A 25 12.51 -15.86 -0.53
N GLY A 26 11.26 -16.09 -0.12
CA GLY A 26 10.32 -15.01 0.13
C GLY A 26 10.97 -14.10 1.16
N THR A 27 11.35 -12.89 0.72
CA THR A 27 11.87 -11.87 1.62
C THR A 27 10.83 -11.67 2.71
N PRO A 28 11.15 -11.89 4.00
CA PRO A 28 10.23 -11.47 5.05
C PRO A 28 10.03 -9.98 4.85
N ALA A 29 8.76 -9.55 4.77
CA ALA A 29 8.42 -8.13 4.72
C ALA A 29 8.96 -7.50 6.01
N LEU A 30 10.15 -6.91 5.93
CA LEU A 30 10.64 -6.00 6.95
C LEU A 30 9.53 -4.98 7.12
N ALA A 31 9.07 -4.79 8.37
CA ALA A 31 8.13 -3.73 8.69
C ALA A 31 8.72 -2.44 8.10
N ARG A 32 8.07 -1.92 7.06
CA ARG A 32 8.58 -0.74 6.35
C ARG A 32 8.58 0.42 7.32
N ASP A 33 9.68 1.16 7.39
CA ASP A 33 9.76 2.35 8.23
C ASP A 33 8.68 3.34 7.77
N LEU A 34 7.72 3.60 8.65
CA LEU A 34 6.64 4.55 8.39
C LEU A 34 7.19 5.99 8.40
N PRO A 35 6.64 6.89 7.57
CA PRO A 35 7.14 8.24 7.42
C PRO A 35 6.99 9.05 8.71
N LYS A 36 8.05 9.71 9.17
CA LYS A 36 8.09 10.53 10.38
C LYS A 36 8.03 12.03 10.09
N THR A 37 8.34 12.41 8.85
CA THR A 37 8.31 13.79 8.36
C THR A 37 7.28 13.98 7.24
N PRO A 38 6.78 15.21 7.00
CA PRO A 38 5.92 15.51 5.86
C PRO A 38 6.54 15.14 4.51
N ASP A 39 7.83 15.42 4.33
CA ASP A 39 8.54 15.14 3.07
C ASP A 39 8.67 13.63 2.83
N GLU A 40 8.94 12.85 3.88
CA GLU A 40 8.92 11.38 3.81
C GLU A 40 7.53 10.87 3.42
N LEU A 41 6.46 11.39 4.03
CA LEU A 41 5.10 10.98 3.68
C LEU A 41 4.78 11.25 2.20
N ILE A 42 5.12 12.45 1.72
CA ILE A 42 4.90 12.85 0.32
C ILE A 42 5.69 11.94 -0.62
N ALA A 43 6.98 11.70 -0.33
CA ALA A 43 7.83 10.83 -1.12
C ALA A 43 7.30 9.39 -1.14
N THR A 44 6.93 8.84 0.02
CA THR A 44 6.40 7.47 0.14
C THR A 44 5.11 7.30 -0.66
N VAL A 45 4.16 8.23 -0.55
CA VAL A 45 2.88 8.15 -1.30
C VAL A 45 3.11 8.32 -2.79
N THR A 46 3.97 9.26 -3.20
CA THR A 46 4.31 9.48 -4.62
C THR A 46 4.90 8.22 -5.23
N GLN A 47 5.89 7.63 -4.57
CA GLN A 47 6.55 6.41 -5.04
C GLN A 47 5.57 5.24 -5.09
N ALA A 48 4.74 5.04 -4.05
CA ALA A 48 3.77 3.96 -4.00
C ALA A 48 2.71 4.07 -5.11
N ILE A 49 2.27 5.29 -5.47
CA ILE A 49 1.36 5.51 -6.59
C ILE A 49 2.02 5.15 -7.93
N ALA A 50 3.27 5.58 -8.14
CA ALA A 50 4.02 5.32 -9.36
C ALA A 50 4.31 3.82 -9.54
N ASP A 51 4.80 3.16 -8.49
CA ASP A 51 5.18 1.74 -8.50
C ASP A 51 3.99 0.80 -8.35
N ARG A 52 2.79 1.35 -8.11
CA ARG A 52 1.57 0.59 -7.82
C ARG A 52 1.71 -0.31 -6.58
N ASP A 53 2.45 0.17 -5.57
CA ASP A 53 2.77 -0.57 -4.36
C ASP A 53 1.61 -0.51 -3.35
N MET A 54 0.70 -1.48 -3.47
CA MET A 54 -0.42 -1.65 -2.54
C MET A 54 0.03 -1.89 -1.11
N ALA A 55 1.13 -2.62 -0.91
CA ALA A 55 1.57 -3.01 0.42
C ALA A 55 2.02 -1.78 1.22
N VAL A 56 2.67 -0.80 0.59
CA VAL A 56 3.01 0.48 1.25
C VAL A 56 1.76 1.20 1.74
N PHE A 57 0.71 1.25 0.92
CA PHE A 57 -0.56 1.85 1.35
C PHE A 57 -1.24 1.06 2.47
N GLU A 58 -1.17 -0.28 2.44
CA GLU A 58 -1.69 -1.10 3.52
C GLU A 58 -0.95 -0.86 4.84
N ASP A 59 0.36 -0.58 4.81
CA ASP A 59 1.14 -0.21 6.00
C ASP A 59 0.78 1.21 6.51
N LEU A 60 0.68 2.18 5.59
CA LEU A 60 0.36 3.58 5.89
C LEU A 60 -1.04 3.76 6.50
N VAL A 61 -2.02 2.99 6.04
CA VAL A 61 -3.40 3.12 6.53
C VAL A 61 -3.50 2.63 7.97
N ASN A 62 -4.05 3.47 8.84
CA ASN A 62 -4.45 3.04 10.16
C ASN A 62 -5.72 2.18 10.04
N TRP A 63 -5.58 0.86 10.14
CA TRP A 63 -6.70 -0.08 10.03
C TRP A 63 -7.47 -0.30 11.34
N LYS A 64 -7.16 0.46 12.40
CA LYS A 64 -7.87 0.37 13.67
C LYS A 64 -9.38 0.52 13.45
N ASP A 65 -10.15 -0.38 14.05
CA ASP A 65 -11.62 -0.47 14.00
C ASP A 65 -12.22 -0.66 12.58
N ALA A 66 -11.40 -0.89 11.55
CA ALA A 66 -11.88 -1.09 10.19
C ALA A 66 -12.41 -2.51 9.98
N ARG A 67 -13.72 -2.64 9.71
CA ARG A 67 -14.36 -3.90 9.34
C ARG A 67 -13.91 -4.39 7.95
N LYS A 68 -14.06 -5.69 7.67
CA LYS A 68 -13.64 -6.33 6.40
C LYS A 68 -14.14 -5.61 5.14
N ILE A 69 -15.41 -5.17 5.15
CA ILE A 69 -15.99 -4.44 4.02
C ILE A 69 -15.32 -3.08 3.80
N ARG A 70 -15.01 -2.36 4.89
CA ARG A 70 -14.32 -1.06 4.83
C ARG A 70 -12.92 -1.23 4.27
N LYS A 71 -12.17 -2.24 4.72
CA LYS A 71 -10.85 -2.57 4.16
C LYS A 71 -10.92 -2.79 2.65
N ARG A 72 -11.88 -3.60 2.18
CA ARG A 72 -12.07 -3.85 0.74
C ARG A 72 -12.35 -2.57 -0.05
N VAL A 73 -13.25 -1.72 0.44
CA VAL A 73 -13.60 -0.44 -0.23
C VAL A 73 -12.38 0.48 -0.29
N VAL A 74 -11.68 0.68 0.81
CA VAL A 74 -10.49 1.54 0.87
C VAL A 74 -9.39 1.02 -0.05
N SER A 75 -9.08 -0.29 -0.01
CA SER A 75 -8.07 -0.86 -0.90
C SER A 75 -8.49 -0.83 -2.37
N TYR A 76 -9.79 -0.85 -2.70
CA TYR A 76 -10.25 -0.64 -4.07
C TYR A 76 -10.02 0.80 -4.51
N GLN A 77 -10.40 1.78 -3.69
CA GLN A 77 -10.17 3.21 -3.96
C GLN A 77 -8.69 3.51 -4.18
N ILE A 78 -7.81 3.01 -3.31
CA ILE A 78 -6.35 3.20 -3.45
C ILE A 78 -5.84 2.59 -4.77
N ARG A 79 -6.33 1.40 -5.16
CA ARG A 79 -5.93 0.79 -6.44
C ARG A 79 -6.31 1.64 -7.65
N THR A 80 -7.41 2.39 -7.59
CA THR A 80 -7.81 3.28 -8.69
C THR A 80 -6.86 4.48 -8.85
N THR A 81 -6.05 4.77 -7.83
CA THR A 81 -5.06 5.86 -7.87
C THR A 81 -3.77 5.46 -8.62
N PHE A 82 -3.45 4.17 -8.71
CA PHE A 82 -2.15 3.70 -9.15
C PHE A 82 -1.84 3.94 -10.63
N GLY A 83 -0.57 4.26 -10.90
CA GLY A 83 -0.04 4.50 -12.25
C GLY A 83 -0.55 5.80 -12.90
N ARG A 84 -1.31 6.62 -12.17
CA ARG A 84 -1.77 7.93 -12.64
C ARG A 84 -0.64 8.94 -12.48
N PRO A 85 -0.32 9.75 -13.51
CA PRO A 85 0.72 10.76 -13.41
C PRO A 85 0.29 11.83 -12.39
N ILE A 86 1.18 12.20 -11.48
CA ILE A 86 0.91 13.20 -10.45
C ILE A 86 1.37 14.56 -10.97
N ARG A 87 0.47 15.55 -10.99
CA ARG A 87 0.80 16.96 -11.27
C ARG A 87 1.39 17.64 -10.04
N SER A 88 0.76 17.43 -8.88
CA SER A 88 1.22 17.97 -7.60
C SER A 88 0.68 17.16 -6.44
N ILE A 89 1.47 17.08 -5.38
CA ILE A 89 1.09 16.48 -4.10
C ILE A 89 1.50 17.41 -2.97
N GLY A 90 0.64 17.58 -1.97
CA GLY A 90 0.91 18.50 -0.86
C GLY A 90 0.19 18.11 0.42
N LEU A 91 0.89 18.28 1.55
CA LEU A 91 0.31 18.12 2.88
C LEU A 91 -0.18 19.48 3.37
N GLU A 92 -1.48 19.58 3.60
CA GLU A 92 -2.14 20.82 4.04
C GLU A 92 -2.72 20.63 5.45
N PRO A 93 -2.81 21.68 6.28
CA PRO A 93 -3.54 21.62 7.54
C PRO A 93 -4.99 21.18 7.31
N PHE A 94 -5.48 20.27 8.16
CA PHE A 94 -6.89 19.88 8.11
C PHE A 94 -7.76 20.94 8.80
N PRO A 95 -8.90 21.35 8.22
CA PRO A 95 -9.79 22.32 8.86
C PRO A 95 -10.26 21.83 10.24
N VAL A 96 -10.28 22.72 11.23
CA VAL A 96 -10.65 22.39 12.63
C VAL A 96 -12.03 21.71 12.71
N ASP A 97 -13.00 22.19 11.95
CA ASP A 97 -14.36 21.63 11.89
C ASP A 97 -14.54 20.60 10.75
N GLY A 98 -13.47 20.16 10.09
CA GLY A 98 -13.53 19.38 8.85
C GLY A 98 -14.22 18.01 8.98
N LEU A 99 -14.33 17.47 10.20
CA LEU A 99 -15.06 16.22 10.49
C LEU A 99 -16.43 16.45 11.14
N LYS A 100 -16.77 17.69 11.50
CA LYS A 100 -17.94 18.00 12.34
C LYS A 100 -19.23 17.47 11.74
N GLU A 101 -19.45 17.64 10.45
CA GLU A 101 -20.66 17.15 9.78
C GLU A 101 -20.74 15.62 9.80
N ALA A 102 -19.64 14.94 9.41
CA ALA A 102 -19.57 13.49 9.37
C ALA A 102 -19.81 12.87 10.75
N GLU A 103 -19.26 13.47 11.79
CA GLU A 103 -19.35 12.97 13.16
C GLU A 103 -20.63 13.43 13.89
N SER A 104 -21.28 14.53 13.47
CA SER A 104 -22.46 15.10 14.14
C SER A 104 -23.62 14.11 14.31
N ARG A 105 -23.75 13.16 13.38
CA ARG A 105 -24.82 12.15 13.38
C ARG A 105 -24.51 10.95 14.29
N GLY A 106 -23.32 10.87 14.86
CA GLY A 106 -22.86 9.76 15.70
C GLY A 106 -22.72 8.42 14.99
N THR A 107 -22.88 8.38 13.66
CA THR A 107 -22.80 7.15 12.85
C THR A 107 -21.41 6.91 12.27
N GLN A 108 -20.55 7.92 12.29
CA GLN A 108 -19.19 7.87 11.76
C GLN A 108 -18.21 8.53 12.72
N LYS A 109 -16.98 8.03 12.74
CA LYS A 109 -15.91 8.59 13.56
C LYS A 109 -14.55 8.34 12.91
N ALA A 110 -13.65 9.31 12.96
CA ALA A 110 -12.25 9.08 12.61
C ALA A 110 -11.59 8.12 13.62
N ASN A 111 -10.83 7.14 13.12
CA ASN A 111 -10.17 6.14 13.97
C ASN A 111 -8.87 6.63 14.62
N MET A 112 -8.43 7.83 14.28
CA MET A 112 -7.34 8.57 14.91
C MET A 112 -7.57 10.07 14.73
N ALA A 113 -6.86 10.90 15.51
CA ALA A 113 -6.91 12.35 15.36
C ALA A 113 -6.34 12.75 13.98
N VAL A 114 -7.12 13.52 13.22
CA VAL A 114 -6.71 14.06 11.91
C VAL A 114 -6.13 15.45 12.12
N SER A 115 -4.92 15.67 11.61
CA SER A 115 -4.22 16.97 11.70
C SER A 115 -3.97 17.59 10.33
N HIS A 116 -3.88 16.76 9.28
CA HIS A 116 -3.58 17.21 7.92
C HIS A 116 -4.46 16.50 6.90
N ARG A 117 -4.49 17.03 5.69
CA ARG A 117 -4.93 16.31 4.49
C ARG A 117 -3.78 16.26 3.49
N LEU A 118 -3.55 15.09 2.92
CA LEU A 118 -2.63 14.93 1.79
C LEU A 118 -3.46 14.99 0.52
N ARG A 119 -3.24 16.03 -0.28
CA ARG A 119 -3.95 16.26 -1.54
C ARG A 119 -3.06 15.84 -2.70
N VAL A 120 -3.54 14.93 -3.54
CA VAL A 120 -2.88 14.46 -4.76
C VAL A 120 -3.69 14.94 -5.95
N ILE A 121 -3.11 15.77 -6.81
CA ILE A 121 -3.72 16.25 -8.04
C ILE A 121 -3.06 15.52 -9.21
N PHE A 122 -3.84 14.84 -10.02
CA PHE A 122 -3.33 14.07 -11.16
C PHE A 122 -3.16 14.96 -12.39
N ASP A 123 -2.19 14.63 -13.22
CA ASP A 123 -1.94 15.30 -14.49
C ASP A 123 -2.84 14.74 -15.60
N GLU A 124 -4.13 14.90 -15.38
CA GLU A 124 -5.19 14.47 -16.28
C GLU A 124 -6.09 15.68 -16.61
N PRO A 125 -6.75 15.67 -17.79
CA PRO A 125 -7.75 16.68 -18.10
C PRO A 125 -8.83 16.74 -17.01
N PRO A 126 -9.34 17.94 -16.69
CA PRO A 126 -10.45 18.05 -15.75
C PRO A 126 -11.69 17.33 -16.29
N GLY A 127 -12.49 16.79 -15.37
CA GLY A 127 -13.81 16.24 -15.71
C GLY A 127 -14.82 17.34 -16.04
N GLU A 128 -16.08 16.95 -16.21
CA GLU A 128 -17.19 17.87 -16.54
C GLU A 128 -17.35 19.04 -15.55
N SER A 129 -16.92 18.86 -14.29
CA SER A 129 -16.94 19.91 -13.26
C SER A 129 -15.83 20.97 -13.44
N GLY A 130 -14.91 20.80 -14.38
CA GLY A 130 -13.74 21.67 -14.56
C GLY A 130 -12.65 21.47 -13.51
N ILE A 131 -12.85 20.55 -12.55
CA ILE A 131 -11.88 20.27 -11.48
C ILE A 131 -10.97 19.12 -11.93
N PRO A 132 -9.63 19.26 -11.81
CA PRO A 132 -8.72 18.17 -12.11
C PRO A 132 -8.95 17.00 -11.15
N PRO A 133 -8.79 15.74 -11.60
CA PRO A 133 -8.91 14.60 -10.72
C PRO A 133 -8.01 14.74 -9.50
N THR A 134 -8.60 14.60 -8.32
CA THR A 134 -7.93 14.86 -7.04
C THR A 134 -8.30 13.77 -6.04
N ASP A 135 -7.29 13.15 -5.43
CA ASP A 135 -7.46 12.29 -4.27
C ASP A 135 -7.08 13.06 -3.00
N VAL A 136 -7.82 12.80 -1.91
CA VAL A 136 -7.56 13.40 -0.60
C VAL A 136 -7.49 12.31 0.45
N PHE A 137 -6.35 12.21 1.11
CA PHE A 137 -6.16 11.32 2.25
C PHE A 137 -6.20 12.12 3.55
N LEU A 138 -6.96 11.65 4.53
CA LEU A 138 -6.94 12.20 5.88
C LEU A 138 -5.69 11.70 6.59
N ILE A 139 -4.91 12.60 7.17
CA ILE A 139 -3.62 12.27 7.77
C ILE A 139 -3.62 12.64 9.26
N GLY A 140 -3.16 11.70 10.07
CA GLY A 140 -2.84 11.92 11.48
C GLY A 140 -1.40 11.55 11.79
N LYS A 141 -0.93 11.93 12.99
CA LYS A 141 0.37 11.52 13.53
C LYS A 141 0.13 10.71 14.80
N GLU A 142 0.62 9.47 14.83
CA GLU A 142 0.51 8.57 15.98
C GLU A 142 1.89 7.97 16.24
N GLN A 143 2.35 7.97 17.49
CA GLN A 143 3.70 7.47 17.84
C GLN A 143 4.83 8.07 16.98
N ASP A 144 4.72 9.37 16.68
CA ASP A 144 5.67 10.14 15.86
C ASP A 144 5.78 9.70 14.38
N VAL A 145 4.85 8.88 13.88
CA VAL A 145 4.74 8.54 12.45
C VAL A 145 3.42 9.04 11.85
N TYR A 146 3.47 9.42 10.57
CA TYR A 146 2.31 9.81 9.80
C TYR A 146 1.57 8.59 9.27
N ARG A 147 0.23 8.61 9.40
CA ARG A 147 -0.66 7.54 8.93
C ARG A 147 -1.89 8.10 8.25
N ILE A 148 -2.46 7.30 7.35
CA ILE A 148 -3.75 7.61 6.72
C ILE A 148 -4.86 7.21 7.69
N ALA A 149 -5.64 8.19 8.13
CA ALA A 149 -6.81 8.01 8.98
C ALA A 149 -8.01 7.51 8.18
N LEU A 150 -8.87 6.72 8.83
CA LEU A 150 -10.13 6.26 8.28
C LEU A 150 -11.30 6.83 9.08
N VAL A 151 -12.33 7.26 8.36
CA VAL A 151 -13.66 7.50 8.95
C VAL A 151 -14.43 6.19 8.90
N ASN A 152 -14.67 5.60 10.07
CA ASN A 152 -15.33 4.31 10.21
C ASN A 152 -16.76 4.48 10.76
N PRO A 153 -17.70 3.59 10.41
CA PRO A 153 -18.99 3.54 11.08
C PRO A 153 -18.83 3.24 12.56
N VAL A 154 -19.60 3.93 13.41
CA VAL A 154 -19.69 3.62 14.84
C VAL A 154 -20.57 2.37 15.02
N PRO A 155 -20.15 1.36 15.80
CA PRO A 155 -20.99 0.22 16.12
C PRO A 155 -22.31 0.69 16.75
N ARG A 156 -23.46 0.16 16.28
CA ARG A 156 -24.73 0.31 17.00
C ARG A 156 -24.73 -0.66 18.17
N ASN A 157 -25.20 -0.23 19.34
CA ASN A 157 -25.22 -1.03 20.58
C ASN A 157 -26.29 -2.14 20.60
N ASP A 158 -26.76 -2.60 19.42
CA ASP A 158 -27.90 -3.52 19.31
C ASP A 158 -27.50 -4.92 18.78
N ASP A 159 -26.27 -5.37 19.08
CA ASP A 159 -25.80 -6.75 18.85
C ASP A 159 -25.66 -7.51 20.18
#